data_AF-A0A355EZM8-F1
#
_entry.id   AF-A0A355EZM8-F1
#
_cell.length_a   1.000
_cell.length_b   1.000
_cell.length_c   1.000
_cell.angle_alpha   90.00
_cell.angle_beta   90.00
_cell.angle_gamma   90.00
#
_symmetry.space_group_name_H-M   'P 1'
#
loop_
_entity.id
_entity.type
_entity.pdbx_description
1 polymer ?
#
loop_
_entity_poly.entity_id
_entity_poly.type
_entity_poly.pdbx_seq_one_letter_code
_entity_poly.pdbx_strand_id
1 'polypeptide(L)'
;MIKKGLAAALLALLGLAAIVGTSKFLMDREYKSPALTPPGQTAETPRDRGLADQRAEQEKADKEKPYQEAEYRPFPKVGSRVAVWVAAQLHLLFAAFVLAVPLFALIIEFIGYRTKDPRYDRLAHEFTKLLSVSFSLTATFGAMLTFGLIILYPKFTNYLVSVFSPTFLPYVGLFFFEAFFLYTYYYGWGKFSPRVHLLLGLGLNVVGTAIMLIANAWLTFMTSPSGISETGALISTWDAVRNFTWMPINIHRIIANVAFGGSVAAAYAAFKFLGAKTDEERAHYDWMGYIGNFVAICAFLPLPFAGYWLAKEIYAYSQTLGLTMMGGAFSWLFIIQAVLIGNLFLGANYYLWLGMGRIQGAQHFQKYIKYLLILVALCFMVWATPRSIISTVSEIRAMGGSSHPALGFLGVMSAKNTAVNILILTTYVSFLLYRRGGKTPTVKWAKTGNLAQLGIFLAAASIVLFLGVYGYFVEASVRIAFSIPQVLSVLFAMVSVTVIDVFLYKNAEQAGEPRWGQIAPISQYVLIFIAVTFTWLMGLMGYVRSGLRQHWHVYGVIRDTSVDAFTPTLGFATKVVSVTVLIFFLLISFVFWLASLGGKKDWEPRVKEGAKNNLPEPEDLGAAV
;
A
#
# COMPACT_ATOMS: atom_id res chain seq x y z
N MET A 1 -41.76 15.10 4.48
CA MET A 1 -40.46 14.71 3.85
C MET A 1 -40.56 14.29 2.39
N ILE A 2 -41.72 13.90 1.86
CA ILE A 2 -41.85 13.38 0.47
C ILE A 2 -41.80 14.49 -0.61
N LYS A 3 -42.23 15.72 -0.30
CA LYS A 3 -42.32 16.82 -1.30
C LYS A 3 -40.96 17.39 -1.76
N LYS A 4 -39.90 17.34 -0.95
CA LYS A 4 -38.57 17.88 -1.34
C LYS A 4 -37.75 16.90 -2.19
N GLY A 5 -37.91 15.59 -1.99
CA GLY A 5 -37.29 14.56 -2.84
C GLY A 5 -37.94 14.49 -4.23
N LEU A 6 -39.26 14.72 -4.30
CA LEU A 6 -39.98 14.79 -5.57
C LEU A 6 -39.53 15.99 -6.42
N ALA A 7 -39.28 17.16 -5.79
CA ALA A 7 -38.80 18.34 -6.49
C ALA A 7 -37.37 18.16 -7.05
N ALA A 8 -36.48 17.48 -6.31
CA ALA A 8 -35.14 17.17 -6.80
C ALA A 8 -35.15 16.11 -7.91
N ALA A 9 -36.04 15.11 -7.82
CA ALA A 9 -36.25 14.13 -8.89
C ALA A 9 -36.88 14.77 -10.13
N LEU A 10 -37.81 15.71 -9.97
CA LEU A 10 -38.40 16.51 -11.06
C LEU A 10 -37.38 17.45 -11.71
N LEU A 11 -36.49 18.08 -10.93
CA LEU A 11 -35.40 18.89 -11.47
C LEU A 11 -34.36 18.04 -12.21
N ALA A 12 -34.05 16.84 -11.71
CA ALA A 12 -33.18 15.90 -12.39
C ALA A 12 -33.83 15.34 -13.67
N LEU A 13 -35.13 15.05 -13.65
CA LEU A 13 -35.89 14.61 -14.83
C LEU A 13 -36.08 15.74 -15.85
N LEU A 14 -36.28 16.98 -15.41
CA LEU A 14 -36.33 18.16 -16.29
C LEU A 14 -34.94 18.47 -16.86
N GLY A 15 -33.88 18.30 -16.09
CA GLY A 15 -32.50 18.40 -16.58
C GLY A 15 -32.17 17.30 -17.60
N LEU A 16 -32.60 16.06 -17.35
CA LEU A 16 -32.45 14.95 -18.29
C LEU A 16 -33.30 15.17 -19.55
N ALA A 17 -34.54 15.65 -19.42
CA ALA A 17 -35.42 15.96 -20.54
C ALA A 17 -34.93 17.18 -21.33
N ALA A 18 -34.29 18.16 -20.68
CA ALA A 18 -33.61 19.26 -21.35
C ALA A 18 -32.38 18.74 -22.09
N ILE A 19 -31.53 17.88 -21.50
CA ILE A 19 -30.37 17.31 -22.19
C ILE A 19 -30.79 16.43 -23.37
N VAL A 20 -31.80 15.57 -23.19
CA VAL A 20 -32.38 14.75 -24.26
C VAL A 20 -33.08 15.62 -25.29
N GLY A 21 -33.76 16.69 -24.88
CA GLY A 21 -34.42 17.65 -25.76
C GLY A 21 -33.43 18.47 -26.58
N THR A 22 -32.32 18.91 -25.99
CA THR A 22 -31.24 19.62 -26.70
C THR A 22 -30.46 18.66 -27.59
N SER A 23 -30.19 17.43 -27.15
CA SER A 23 -29.58 16.39 -27.99
C SER A 23 -30.50 16.02 -29.15
N LYS A 24 -31.80 15.89 -28.92
CA LYS A 24 -32.79 15.63 -29.97
C LYS A 24 -32.98 16.84 -30.88
N PHE A 25 -32.92 18.07 -30.37
CA PHE A 25 -32.94 19.30 -31.17
C PHE A 25 -31.68 19.45 -32.03
N LEU A 26 -30.51 19.06 -31.51
CA LEU A 26 -29.24 19.04 -32.23
C LEU A 26 -29.18 17.90 -33.25
N MET A 27 -29.75 16.73 -32.94
CA MET A 27 -29.81 15.57 -33.84
C MET A 27 -30.91 15.68 -34.90
N ASP A 28 -32.09 16.24 -34.57
CA ASP A 28 -33.18 16.49 -35.52
C ASP A 28 -32.84 17.65 -36.49
N ARG A 29 -31.86 18.49 -36.14
CA ARG A 29 -31.24 19.52 -37.01
C ARG A 29 -29.91 19.09 -37.61
N GLU A 30 -29.63 17.78 -37.70
CA GLU A 30 -28.62 17.32 -38.64
C GLU A 30 -28.93 17.90 -40.02
N TYR A 31 -27.93 18.58 -40.58
CA TYR A 31 -27.94 19.11 -41.93
C TYR A 31 -28.39 17.99 -42.88
N LYS A 32 -29.63 18.06 -43.36
CA LYS A 32 -30.10 17.18 -44.43
C LYS A 32 -29.53 17.71 -45.73
N SER A 33 -28.46 17.07 -46.20
CA SER A 33 -27.92 17.30 -47.53
C SER A 33 -29.07 17.25 -48.56
N PRO A 34 -29.12 18.16 -49.56
CA PRO A 34 -30.14 18.13 -50.60
C PRO A 34 -30.19 16.73 -51.24
N ALA A 35 -31.40 16.24 -51.54
CA ALA A 35 -31.65 14.88 -51.99
C ALA A 35 -30.68 14.48 -53.12
N LEU A 36 -29.77 13.56 -52.80
CA LEU A 36 -28.97 12.86 -53.79
C LEU A 36 -29.89 11.89 -54.56
N THR A 37 -29.87 12.02 -55.87
CA THR A 37 -30.44 11.09 -56.86
C THR A 37 -30.06 9.64 -56.51
N PRO A 38 -30.90 8.62 -56.81
CA PRO A 38 -30.60 7.22 -56.46
C PRO A 38 -29.24 6.80 -57.05
N PRO A 39 -28.55 5.79 -56.47
CA PRO A 39 -27.17 5.47 -56.78
C PRO A 39 -27.04 4.90 -58.19
N GLY A 40 -26.95 5.79 -59.18
CA GLY A 40 -26.34 5.53 -60.47
C GLY A 40 -24.90 5.96 -60.38
N GLN A 41 -23.98 4.98 -60.41
CA GLN A 41 -22.53 5.12 -60.61
C GLN A 41 -22.01 6.56 -60.52
N THR A 42 -21.82 7.07 -59.31
CA THR A 42 -21.11 8.33 -59.12
C THR A 42 -19.66 8.08 -59.52
N ALA A 43 -19.30 8.52 -60.72
CA ALA A 43 -17.91 8.56 -61.16
C ALA A 43 -17.11 9.33 -60.10
N GLU A 44 -16.06 8.70 -59.56
CA GLU A 44 -15.16 9.34 -58.59
C GLU A 44 -14.78 10.73 -59.09
N THR A 45 -15.18 11.75 -58.34
CA THR A 45 -14.87 13.12 -58.72
C THR A 45 -13.35 13.32 -58.65
N PRO A 46 -12.76 14.24 -59.44
CA PRO A 46 -11.34 14.55 -59.35
C PRO A 46 -10.91 14.97 -57.93
N ARG A 47 -11.85 15.51 -57.13
CA ARG A 47 -11.62 15.85 -55.72
C ARG A 47 -11.59 14.61 -54.82
N ASP A 48 -12.46 13.63 -55.05
CA ASP A 48 -12.46 12.38 -54.26
C ASP A 48 -11.21 11.56 -54.55
N ARG A 49 -10.79 11.51 -55.82
CA ARG A 49 -9.47 10.97 -56.21
C ARG A 49 -8.34 11.77 -55.58
N GLY A 50 -8.35 13.11 -55.67
CA GLY A 50 -7.32 13.94 -55.02
C GLY A 50 -7.25 13.78 -53.49
N LEU A 51 -8.37 13.55 -52.81
CA LEU A 51 -8.40 13.27 -51.37
C LEU A 51 -7.99 11.84 -51.02
N ALA A 52 -8.23 10.88 -51.91
CA ALA A 52 -7.75 9.51 -51.79
C ALA A 52 -6.25 9.43 -52.07
N ASP A 53 -5.77 10.16 -53.08
CA ASP A 53 -4.36 10.30 -53.44
C ASP A 53 -3.62 11.05 -52.34
N GLN A 54 -4.15 12.15 -51.80
CA GLN A 54 -3.56 12.82 -50.63
C GLN A 54 -3.53 11.89 -49.41
N ARG A 55 -4.60 11.10 -49.17
CA ARG A 55 -4.58 10.12 -48.08
C ARG A 55 -3.57 9.01 -48.33
N ALA A 56 -3.45 8.50 -49.55
CA ALA A 56 -2.50 7.47 -49.92
C ALA A 56 -1.06 7.99 -49.92
N GLU A 57 -0.82 9.23 -50.36
CA GLU A 57 0.47 9.93 -50.28
C GLU A 57 0.83 10.24 -48.85
N GLN A 58 -0.13 10.63 -48.01
CA GLN A 58 0.11 10.87 -46.60
C GLN A 58 0.33 9.57 -45.83
N GLU A 59 -0.42 8.51 -46.15
CA GLU A 59 -0.22 7.17 -45.61
C GLU A 59 1.12 6.57 -46.08
N LYS A 60 1.53 6.86 -47.32
CA LYS A 60 2.84 6.49 -47.87
C LYS A 60 3.96 7.32 -47.24
N ALA A 61 3.78 8.63 -47.07
CA ALA A 61 4.72 9.50 -46.37
C ALA A 61 4.83 9.16 -44.88
N ASP A 62 3.76 8.71 -44.24
CA ASP A 62 3.76 8.24 -42.86
C ASP A 62 4.38 6.84 -42.73
N LYS A 63 4.28 5.99 -43.77
CA LYS A 63 5.01 4.71 -43.88
C LYS A 63 6.49 4.89 -44.24
N GLU A 64 6.83 5.93 -45.01
CA GLU A 64 8.18 6.24 -45.49
C GLU A 64 8.96 7.18 -44.57
N LYS A 65 8.28 7.92 -43.68
CA LYS A 65 8.94 8.66 -42.59
C LYS A 65 9.76 7.67 -41.78
N PRO A 66 11.10 7.75 -41.81
CA PRO A 66 11.91 6.94 -40.93
C PRO A 66 11.50 7.30 -39.50
N TYR A 67 11.17 6.31 -38.68
CA TYR A 67 11.06 6.54 -37.24
C TYR A 67 12.42 7.01 -36.75
N GLN A 68 12.59 8.32 -36.60
CA GLN A 68 13.74 8.87 -35.89
C GLN A 68 13.52 8.54 -34.41
N GLU A 69 14.27 7.56 -33.93
CA GLU A 69 14.31 7.24 -32.52
C GLU A 69 14.63 8.51 -31.74
N ALA A 70 13.68 8.98 -30.93
CA ALA A 70 13.93 10.08 -30.04
C ALA A 70 14.99 9.66 -29.02
N GLU A 71 16.18 10.25 -29.12
CA GLU A 71 17.29 9.93 -28.22
C GLU A 71 16.97 10.32 -26.78
N TYR A 72 17.52 9.53 -25.85
CA TYR A 72 17.43 9.83 -24.43
C TYR A 72 18.22 11.07 -24.07
N ARG A 73 17.67 11.88 -23.16
CA ARG A 73 18.27 13.16 -22.78
C ARG A 73 18.84 13.08 -21.36
N PRO A 74 20.09 13.52 -21.13
CA PRO A 74 20.67 13.51 -19.78
C PRO A 74 20.05 14.61 -18.91
N PHE A 75 19.89 14.33 -17.61
CA PHE A 75 19.52 15.34 -16.64
C PHE A 75 20.77 16.00 -16.04
N PRO A 76 20.83 17.34 -15.88
CA PRO A 76 22.03 18.04 -15.43
C PRO A 76 22.53 17.54 -14.07
N LYS A 77 23.84 17.30 -13.96
CA LYS A 77 24.63 16.97 -12.73
C LYS A 77 24.29 15.67 -11.99
N VAL A 78 23.01 15.29 -11.91
CA VAL A 78 22.52 14.18 -11.06
C VAL A 78 22.23 12.90 -11.86
N GLY A 79 22.10 13.02 -13.19
CA GLY A 79 21.76 11.89 -14.07
C GLY A 79 20.25 11.69 -14.21
N SER A 80 19.83 11.25 -15.39
CA SER A 80 18.41 11.09 -15.76
C SER A 80 17.72 10.04 -14.90
N ARG A 81 18.41 8.93 -14.64
CA ARG A 81 17.92 7.82 -13.81
C ARG A 81 17.62 8.24 -12.38
N VAL A 82 18.55 8.96 -11.74
CA VAL A 82 18.40 9.37 -10.34
C VAL A 82 17.29 10.42 -10.21
N ALA A 83 17.22 11.38 -11.13
CA ALA A 83 16.17 12.40 -11.13
C ALA A 83 14.77 11.76 -11.23
N VAL A 84 14.57 10.84 -12.19
CA VAL A 84 13.31 10.12 -12.35
C VAL A 84 13.04 9.20 -11.16
N TRP A 85 14.06 8.55 -10.61
CA TRP A 85 13.91 7.70 -9.43
C TRP A 85 13.41 8.49 -8.22
N VAL A 86 14.04 9.62 -7.88
CA VAL A 86 13.60 10.45 -6.76
C VAL A 86 12.16 10.94 -6.96
N ALA A 87 11.82 11.43 -8.17
CA ALA A 87 10.46 11.86 -8.49
C ALA A 87 9.44 10.72 -8.37
N ALA A 88 9.73 9.55 -8.95
CA ALA A 88 8.86 8.37 -8.91
C ALA A 88 8.67 7.85 -7.47
N GLN A 89 9.74 7.84 -6.68
CA GLN A 89 9.71 7.37 -5.31
C GLN A 89 8.94 8.32 -4.40
N LEU A 90 9.14 9.65 -4.52
CA LEU A 90 8.36 10.63 -3.76
C LEU A 90 6.88 10.58 -4.16
N HIS A 91 6.57 10.51 -5.46
CA HIS A 91 5.21 10.32 -5.93
C HIS A 91 4.59 9.04 -5.33
N LEU A 92 5.30 7.91 -5.36
CA LEU A 92 4.82 6.65 -4.81
C LEU A 92 4.54 6.73 -3.30
N LEU A 93 5.42 7.35 -2.52
CA LEU A 93 5.25 7.47 -1.07
C LEU A 93 4.01 8.32 -0.73
N PHE A 94 3.83 9.46 -1.39
CA PHE A 94 2.64 10.28 -1.18
C PHE A 94 1.37 9.62 -1.73
N ALA A 95 1.42 9.00 -2.91
CA ALA A 95 0.29 8.25 -3.46
C ALA A 95 -0.11 7.07 -2.57
N ALA A 96 0.85 6.34 -2.00
CA ALA A 96 0.57 5.26 -1.06
C ALA A 96 -0.14 5.77 0.19
N PHE A 97 0.30 6.91 0.74
CA PHE A 97 -0.37 7.57 1.85
C PHE A 97 -1.79 8.01 1.49
N VAL A 98 -1.96 8.72 0.37
CA VAL A 98 -3.25 9.23 -0.12
C VAL A 98 -4.26 8.13 -0.41
N LEU A 99 -3.81 6.98 -0.94
CA LEU A 99 -4.68 5.82 -1.18
C LEU A 99 -5.02 5.06 0.12
N ALA A 100 -4.13 5.07 1.10
CA ALA A 100 -4.29 4.30 2.33
C ALA A 100 -5.23 4.95 3.33
N VAL A 101 -5.08 6.26 3.57
CA VAL A 101 -5.85 6.96 4.60
C VAL A 101 -7.37 6.86 4.40
N PRO A 102 -7.93 7.05 3.19
CA PRO A 102 -9.36 6.88 2.94
C PRO A 102 -9.88 5.48 3.30
N LEU A 103 -9.07 4.43 3.13
CA LEU A 103 -9.50 3.05 3.38
C LEU A 103 -9.82 2.85 4.86
N PHE A 104 -8.91 3.23 5.75
CA PHE A 104 -9.14 3.08 7.18
C PHE A 104 -9.97 4.23 7.77
N ALA A 105 -9.91 5.44 7.23
CA ALA A 105 -10.77 6.55 7.67
C ALA A 105 -12.25 6.23 7.44
N LEU A 106 -12.62 5.64 6.30
CA LEU A 106 -13.99 5.18 6.03
C LEU A 106 -14.46 4.12 7.04
N ILE A 107 -13.58 3.16 7.38
CA ILE A 107 -13.90 2.12 8.36
C ILE A 107 -14.09 2.73 9.76
N ILE A 108 -13.21 3.64 10.16
CA ILE A 108 -13.29 4.35 11.43
C ILE A 108 -14.57 5.20 11.49
N GLU A 109 -14.90 5.94 10.44
CA GLU A 109 -16.14 6.72 10.36
C GLU A 109 -17.37 5.80 10.43
N PHE A 110 -17.35 4.67 9.73
CA PHE A 110 -18.44 3.70 9.79
C PHE A 110 -18.63 3.12 11.19
N ILE A 111 -17.54 2.83 11.90
CA ILE A 111 -17.58 2.42 13.31
C ILE A 111 -18.22 3.54 14.14
N GLY A 112 -17.75 4.78 14.03
CA GLY A 112 -18.35 5.93 14.74
C GLY A 112 -19.83 6.14 14.42
N TYR A 113 -20.23 5.95 13.16
CA TYR A 113 -21.63 6.00 12.74
C TYR A 113 -22.48 4.90 13.38
N ARG A 114 -21.94 3.68 13.52
CA ARG A 114 -22.64 2.52 14.11
C ARG A 114 -22.67 2.59 15.64
N THR A 115 -21.56 2.91 16.27
CA THR A 115 -21.41 2.93 17.74
C THR A 115 -21.90 4.23 18.37
N LYS A 116 -22.03 5.31 17.58
CA LYS A 116 -22.35 6.67 18.05
C LYS A 116 -21.29 7.27 18.97
N ASP A 117 -20.07 6.74 18.95
CA ASP A 117 -18.97 7.28 19.73
C ASP A 117 -18.26 8.39 18.92
N PRO A 118 -18.29 9.66 19.40
CA PRO A 118 -17.73 10.81 18.69
C PRO A 118 -16.22 10.75 18.52
N ARG A 119 -15.50 9.92 19.30
CA ARG A 119 -14.05 9.75 19.20
C ARG A 119 -13.64 9.22 17.83
N TYR A 120 -14.38 8.25 17.29
CA TYR A 120 -14.11 7.68 15.97
C TYR A 120 -14.39 8.67 14.84
N ASP A 121 -15.48 9.45 14.94
CA ASP A 121 -15.81 10.47 13.94
C ASP A 121 -14.72 11.57 13.91
N ARG A 122 -14.27 12.02 15.09
CA ARG A 122 -13.13 12.95 15.23
C ARG A 122 -11.84 12.40 14.64
N LEU A 123 -11.53 11.14 14.95
CA LEU A 123 -10.33 10.47 14.43
C LEU A 123 -10.33 10.34 12.91
N ALA A 124 -11.46 9.93 12.32
CA ALA A 124 -11.61 9.82 10.87
C ALA A 124 -11.44 11.19 10.18
N HIS A 125 -12.02 12.24 10.76
CA HIS A 125 -11.87 13.60 10.27
C HIS A 125 -10.41 14.07 10.31
N GLU A 126 -9.72 13.86 11.43
CA GLU A 126 -8.31 14.25 11.59
C GLU A 126 -7.39 13.51 10.61
N PHE A 127 -7.59 12.20 10.40
CA PHE A 127 -6.85 11.47 9.37
C PHE A 127 -7.12 12.04 7.97
N THR A 128 -8.38 12.32 7.65
CA THR A 128 -8.78 12.87 6.35
C THR A 128 -8.21 14.28 6.13
N LYS A 129 -8.07 15.09 7.19
CA LYS A 129 -7.46 16.42 7.12
C LYS A 129 -6.03 16.39 6.57
N LEU A 130 -5.27 15.33 6.84
CA LEU A 130 -3.91 15.16 6.30
C LEU A 130 -3.91 14.98 4.78
N LEU A 131 -5.00 14.51 4.18
CA LEU A 131 -5.08 14.21 2.75
C LEU A 131 -5.06 15.44 1.86
N SER A 132 -5.64 16.56 2.29
CA SER A 132 -5.79 17.73 1.40
C SER A 132 -4.44 18.26 0.89
N VAL A 133 -3.42 18.30 1.75
CA VAL A 133 -2.08 18.77 1.38
C VAL A 133 -1.27 17.64 0.72
N SER A 134 -1.37 16.42 1.25
CA SER A 134 -0.70 15.24 0.67
C SER A 134 -1.16 14.95 -0.76
N PHE A 135 -2.43 15.18 -1.09
CA PHE A 135 -2.96 15.04 -2.45
C PHE A 135 -2.28 16.01 -3.43
N SER A 136 -2.15 17.29 -3.05
CA SER A 136 -1.46 18.29 -3.88
C SER A 136 0.01 17.94 -4.13
N LEU A 137 0.73 17.45 -3.10
CA LEU A 137 2.10 16.98 -3.27
C LEU A 137 2.16 15.74 -4.17
N THR A 138 1.22 14.81 -4.02
CA THR A 138 1.10 13.62 -4.88
C THR A 138 0.96 14.02 -6.34
N ALA A 139 0.03 14.93 -6.64
CA ALA A 139 -0.21 15.44 -8.00
C ALA A 139 1.02 16.17 -8.56
N THR A 140 1.68 17.00 -7.74
CA THR A 140 2.90 17.72 -8.13
C THR A 140 4.03 16.77 -8.52
N PHE A 141 4.33 15.77 -7.69
CA PHE A 141 5.35 14.77 -8.02
C PHE A 141 4.92 13.83 -9.16
N GLY A 142 3.61 13.58 -9.33
CA GLY A 142 3.07 12.82 -10.45
C GLY A 142 3.24 13.54 -11.79
N ALA A 143 2.97 14.85 -11.80
CA ALA A 143 3.24 15.70 -12.95
C ALA A 143 4.75 15.77 -13.24
N MET A 144 5.58 15.98 -12.21
CA MET A 144 7.04 15.98 -12.35
C MET A 144 7.56 14.66 -12.93
N LEU A 145 7.05 13.52 -12.47
CA LEU A 145 7.38 12.21 -13.02
C LEU A 145 6.97 12.09 -14.49
N THR A 146 5.74 12.48 -14.83
CA THR A 146 5.21 12.39 -16.19
C THR A 146 6.01 13.23 -17.17
N PHE A 147 6.24 14.50 -16.85
CA PHE A 147 7.08 15.38 -17.67
C PHE A 147 8.53 14.91 -17.73
N GLY A 148 9.08 14.42 -16.61
CA GLY A 148 10.42 13.84 -16.58
C GLY A 148 10.57 12.64 -17.52
N LEU A 149 9.59 11.74 -17.56
CA LEU A 149 9.60 10.59 -18.48
C LEU A 149 9.48 11.03 -19.94
N ILE A 150 8.58 11.98 -20.26
CA ILE A 150 8.43 12.51 -21.63
C ILE A 150 9.73 13.17 -22.12
N ILE A 151 10.38 13.96 -21.27
CA ILE A 151 11.56 14.74 -21.64
C ILE A 151 12.82 13.87 -21.70
N LEU A 152 13.04 13.02 -20.69
CA LEU A 152 14.30 12.28 -20.52
C LEU A 152 14.26 10.91 -21.19
N TYR A 153 13.08 10.27 -21.23
CA TYR A 153 12.87 8.93 -21.77
C TYR A 153 11.79 8.89 -22.88
N PRO A 154 11.90 9.70 -23.96
CA PRO A 154 10.85 9.83 -24.97
C PRO A 154 10.59 8.52 -25.72
N LYS A 155 11.63 7.76 -26.12
CA LYS A 155 11.48 6.45 -26.80
C LYS A 155 10.63 5.47 -25.97
N PHE A 156 10.94 5.34 -24.69
CA PHE A 156 10.19 4.50 -23.76
C PHE A 156 8.76 5.00 -23.56
N THR A 157 8.60 6.31 -23.36
CA THR A 157 7.29 6.92 -23.09
C THR A 157 6.36 6.77 -24.28
N ASN A 158 6.84 7.02 -25.50
CA ASN A 158 6.07 6.86 -26.73
C ASN A 158 5.55 5.42 -26.90
N TYR A 159 6.38 4.43 -26.56
CA TYR A 159 5.97 3.03 -26.63
C TYR A 159 4.92 2.65 -25.57
N LEU A 160 5.07 3.09 -24.32
CA LEU A 160 4.01 2.88 -23.34
C LEU A 160 2.71 3.56 -23.75
N VAL A 161 2.80 4.75 -24.35
CA VAL A 161 1.62 5.47 -24.86
C VAL A 161 0.95 4.70 -26.00
N SER A 162 1.70 4.10 -26.93
CA SER A 162 1.10 3.33 -28.02
C SER A 162 0.38 2.08 -27.51
N VAL A 163 0.97 1.36 -26.54
CA VAL A 163 0.39 0.15 -25.94
C VAL A 163 -0.88 0.45 -25.14
N PHE A 164 -0.85 1.51 -24.33
CA PHE A 164 -1.88 1.82 -23.34
C PHE A 164 -2.77 3.02 -23.69
N SER A 165 -2.73 3.48 -24.95
CA SER A 165 -3.52 4.63 -25.44
C SER A 165 -4.99 4.64 -24.97
N PRO A 166 -5.75 3.52 -24.96
CA PRO A 166 -7.15 3.51 -24.54
C PRO A 166 -7.35 3.75 -23.03
N THR A 167 -6.31 3.56 -22.21
CA THR A 167 -6.39 3.65 -20.75
C THR A 167 -6.15 5.07 -20.23
N PHE A 168 -5.54 5.97 -21.00
CA PHE A 168 -5.20 7.32 -20.52
C PHE A 168 -6.43 8.18 -20.24
N LEU A 169 -7.43 8.18 -21.12
CA LEU A 169 -8.62 9.02 -20.93
C LEU A 169 -9.42 8.56 -19.68
N PRO A 170 -9.70 7.25 -19.49
CA PRO A 170 -10.24 6.76 -18.22
C PRO A 170 -9.38 7.14 -17.01
N TYR A 171 -8.05 7.02 -17.10
CA TYR A 171 -7.12 7.35 -16.02
C TYR A 171 -7.19 8.83 -15.61
N VAL A 172 -7.19 9.75 -16.58
CA VAL A 172 -7.36 11.19 -16.34
C VAL A 172 -8.73 11.48 -15.73
N GLY A 173 -9.81 10.88 -16.26
CA GLY A 173 -11.15 11.02 -15.70
C GLY A 173 -11.22 10.59 -14.25
N LEU A 174 -10.58 9.47 -13.90
CA LEU A 174 -10.52 8.98 -12.52
C LEU A 174 -9.82 9.97 -11.58
N PHE A 175 -8.76 10.67 -11.99
CA PHE A 175 -8.15 11.71 -11.14
C PHE A 175 -9.10 12.87 -10.82
N PHE A 176 -9.91 13.31 -11.80
CA PHE A 176 -10.94 14.32 -11.53
C PHE A 176 -11.98 13.82 -10.54
N PHE A 177 -12.41 12.56 -10.68
CA PHE A 177 -13.32 11.94 -9.71
C PHE A 177 -12.68 11.78 -8.34
N GLU A 178 -11.40 11.42 -8.25
CA GLU A 178 -10.68 11.28 -6.98
C GLU A 178 -10.62 12.63 -6.26
N ALA A 179 -10.24 13.70 -6.95
CA ALA A 179 -10.27 15.05 -6.40
C ALA A 179 -11.68 15.45 -5.95
N PHE A 180 -12.70 15.19 -6.77
CA PHE A 180 -14.10 15.46 -6.43
C PHE A 180 -14.51 14.73 -5.14
N PHE A 181 -14.30 13.41 -5.06
CA PHE A 181 -14.69 12.63 -3.89
C PHE A 181 -13.87 13.04 -2.66
N LEU A 182 -12.57 13.28 -2.79
CA LEU A 182 -11.69 13.68 -1.69
C LEU A 182 -12.11 15.01 -1.08
N TYR A 183 -12.26 16.06 -1.89
CA TYR A 183 -12.64 17.38 -1.39
C TYR A 183 -14.08 17.42 -0.91
N THR A 184 -15.00 16.72 -1.58
CA THR A 184 -16.41 16.64 -1.14
C THR A 184 -16.56 15.84 0.15
N TYR A 185 -15.77 14.78 0.34
CA TYR A 185 -15.69 14.03 1.59
C TYR A 185 -15.13 14.91 2.71
N TYR A 186 -13.95 15.51 2.51
CA TYR A 186 -13.33 16.34 3.54
C TYR A 186 -14.18 17.57 3.93
N TYR A 187 -14.59 18.40 2.96
CA TYR A 187 -15.38 19.61 3.25
C TYR A 187 -16.86 19.35 3.50
N GLY A 188 -17.33 18.12 3.24
CA GLY A 188 -18.69 17.66 3.49
C GLY A 188 -18.95 17.24 4.93
N TRP A 189 -17.92 17.20 5.76
CA TRP A 189 -18.03 16.82 7.18
C TRP A 189 -19.04 17.73 7.91
N GLY A 190 -20.01 17.11 8.58
CA GLY A 190 -21.11 17.82 9.26
C GLY A 190 -22.17 18.47 8.34
N LYS A 191 -21.91 18.65 7.04
CA LYS A 191 -22.86 19.24 6.09
C LYS A 191 -23.76 18.20 5.42
N PHE A 192 -23.24 17.00 5.17
CA PHE A 192 -23.99 15.91 4.59
C PHE A 192 -24.56 14.95 5.64
N SER A 193 -25.64 14.27 5.27
CA SER A 193 -26.15 13.16 6.07
C SER A 193 -25.08 12.07 6.22
N PRO A 194 -24.99 11.36 7.36
CA PRO A 194 -23.94 10.36 7.58
C PRO A 194 -23.84 9.30 6.47
N ARG A 195 -24.97 8.89 5.89
CA ARG A 195 -24.98 7.89 4.82
C ARG A 195 -24.36 8.41 3.53
N VAL A 196 -24.67 9.65 3.16
CA VAL A 196 -24.08 10.30 1.99
C VAL A 196 -22.58 10.50 2.19
N HIS A 197 -22.18 10.91 3.39
CA HIS A 197 -20.77 11.08 3.73
C HIS A 197 -19.96 9.78 3.61
N LEU A 198 -20.48 8.67 4.16
CA LEU A 198 -19.89 7.34 3.99
C LEU A 198 -19.85 6.89 2.52
N LEU A 199 -20.86 7.21 1.71
CA LEU A 199 -20.86 6.91 0.27
C LEU A 199 -19.79 7.70 -0.48
N LEU A 200 -19.53 8.95 -0.10
CA LEU A 200 -18.43 9.75 -0.66
C LEU A 200 -17.07 9.12 -0.32
N GLY A 201 -16.88 8.69 0.93
CA GLY A 201 -15.67 7.97 1.34
C GLY A 201 -15.52 6.62 0.61
N LEU A 202 -16.61 5.90 0.38
CA LEU A 202 -16.58 4.68 -0.45
C LEU A 202 -16.21 4.98 -1.91
N GLY A 203 -16.81 6.02 -2.50
CA GLY A 203 -16.51 6.47 -3.85
C GLY A 203 -15.03 6.85 -4.02
N LEU A 204 -14.47 7.57 -3.05
CA LEU A 204 -13.04 7.90 -3.00
C LEU A 204 -12.17 6.63 -3.05
N ASN A 205 -12.49 5.62 -2.24
CA ASN A 205 -11.75 4.37 -2.20
C ASN A 205 -11.84 3.57 -3.50
N VAL A 206 -13.03 3.51 -4.12
CA VAL A 206 -13.24 2.82 -5.40
C VAL A 206 -12.44 3.49 -6.50
N VAL A 207 -12.50 4.82 -6.60
CA VAL A 207 -11.79 5.59 -7.62
C VAL A 207 -10.28 5.52 -7.42
N GLY A 208 -9.78 5.74 -6.20
CA GLY A 208 -8.35 5.63 -5.90
C GLY A 208 -7.80 4.22 -6.20
N THR A 209 -8.57 3.17 -5.88
CA THR A 209 -8.20 1.80 -6.24
C THR A 209 -8.15 1.61 -7.76
N ALA A 210 -9.12 2.14 -8.51
CA ALA A 210 -9.14 2.06 -9.97
C ALA A 210 -7.92 2.76 -10.61
N ILE A 211 -7.55 3.95 -10.13
CA ILE A 211 -6.32 4.66 -10.55
C ILE A 211 -5.10 3.76 -10.33
N MET A 212 -5.00 3.15 -9.15
CA MET A 212 -3.91 2.25 -8.81
C MET A 212 -3.85 1.03 -9.74
N LEU A 213 -5.00 0.41 -10.06
CA LEU A 213 -5.07 -0.74 -10.97
C LEU A 213 -4.53 -0.40 -12.37
N ILE A 214 -4.91 0.75 -12.92
CA ILE A 214 -4.44 1.20 -14.25
C ILE A 214 -2.94 1.52 -14.20
N ALA A 215 -2.48 2.31 -13.22
CA ALA A 215 -1.06 2.64 -13.09
C ALA A 215 -0.19 1.39 -12.89
N ASN A 216 -0.70 0.38 -12.17
CA ASN A 216 -0.02 -0.89 -12.01
C ASN A 216 0.03 -1.72 -13.28
N ALA A 217 -0.95 -1.61 -14.18
CA ALA A 217 -0.90 -2.27 -15.48
C ALA A 217 0.32 -1.79 -16.28
N TRP A 218 0.54 -0.47 -16.33
CA TRP A 218 1.69 0.12 -16.99
C TRP A 218 3.01 -0.31 -16.35
N LEU A 219 3.09 -0.26 -15.02
CA LEU A 219 4.28 -0.66 -14.27
C LEU A 219 4.63 -2.14 -14.46
N THR A 220 3.65 -3.03 -14.42
CA THR A 220 3.87 -4.49 -14.49
C THR A 220 4.18 -4.98 -15.88
N PHE A 221 3.59 -4.34 -16.89
CA PHE A 221 3.94 -4.58 -18.28
C PHE A 221 5.44 -4.35 -18.55
N MET A 222 6.09 -3.42 -17.84
CA MET A 222 7.53 -3.22 -17.95
C MET A 222 8.33 -4.47 -17.54
N THR A 223 7.87 -5.24 -16.56
CA THR A 223 8.59 -6.41 -16.01
C THR A 223 8.16 -7.71 -16.68
N SER A 224 6.86 -7.87 -16.93
CA SER A 224 6.27 -9.04 -17.57
C SER A 224 5.40 -8.62 -18.75
N PRO A 225 5.98 -8.13 -19.86
CA PRO A 225 5.19 -7.72 -21.02
C PRO A 225 4.38 -8.90 -21.59
N SER A 226 3.16 -8.61 -22.04
CA SER A 226 2.24 -9.56 -22.66
C SER A 226 1.34 -8.83 -23.65
N GLY A 227 0.63 -9.54 -24.52
CA GLY A 227 -0.24 -8.91 -25.53
C GLY A 227 0.53 -8.17 -26.63
N ILE A 228 1.80 -8.54 -26.87
CA ILE A 228 2.67 -7.98 -27.90
C ILE A 228 3.30 -9.10 -28.75
N SER A 229 3.67 -8.79 -29.99
CA SER A 229 4.38 -9.70 -30.88
C SER A 229 5.85 -9.88 -30.49
N GLU A 230 6.54 -10.82 -31.11
CA GLU A 230 7.99 -11.01 -30.96
C GLU A 230 8.80 -9.76 -31.37
N THR A 231 8.26 -8.95 -32.28
CA THR A 231 8.84 -7.67 -32.69
C THR A 231 8.47 -6.50 -31.78
N GLY A 232 7.65 -6.74 -30.73
CA GLY A 232 7.18 -5.73 -29.80
C GLY A 232 5.97 -4.93 -30.27
N ALA A 233 5.31 -5.31 -31.36
CA ALA A 233 4.08 -4.65 -31.81
C ALA A 233 2.89 -5.06 -30.94
N LEU A 234 1.98 -4.11 -30.67
CA LEU A 234 0.78 -4.37 -29.87
C LEU A 234 -0.16 -5.34 -30.59
N ILE A 235 -0.54 -6.43 -29.92
CA ILE A 235 -1.58 -7.37 -30.37
C ILE A 235 -2.89 -7.08 -29.62
N SER A 236 -2.80 -6.91 -28.30
CA SER A 236 -3.98 -6.77 -27.43
C SER A 236 -3.63 -5.93 -26.20
N THR A 237 -4.24 -4.74 -26.09
CA THR A 237 -4.10 -3.87 -24.90
C THR A 237 -4.61 -4.57 -23.65
N TRP A 238 -5.68 -5.36 -23.76
CA TRP A 238 -6.21 -6.06 -22.59
C TRP A 238 -5.20 -7.08 -22.06
N ASP A 239 -4.56 -7.86 -22.94
CA ASP A 239 -3.52 -8.82 -22.54
C ASP A 239 -2.28 -8.13 -21.96
N ALA A 240 -1.93 -6.94 -22.46
CA ALA A 240 -0.90 -6.10 -21.86
C ALA A 240 -1.26 -5.64 -20.44
N VAL A 241 -2.54 -5.32 -20.19
CA VAL A 241 -3.06 -4.98 -18.86
C VAL A 241 -3.04 -6.21 -17.93
N ARG A 242 -3.63 -7.33 -18.35
CA ARG A 242 -3.75 -8.56 -17.53
C ARG A 242 -2.50 -9.44 -17.54
N ASN A 243 -1.33 -8.81 -17.53
CA ASN A 243 -0.06 -9.52 -17.53
C ASN A 243 0.18 -10.30 -16.22
N PHE A 244 1.18 -11.19 -16.22
CA PHE A 244 1.47 -12.13 -15.11
C PHE A 244 1.58 -11.47 -13.73
N THR A 245 2.13 -10.26 -13.64
CA THR A 245 2.42 -9.62 -12.35
C THR A 245 1.39 -8.59 -11.91
N TRP A 246 0.35 -8.33 -12.74
CA TRP A 246 -0.64 -7.28 -12.50
C TRP A 246 -1.47 -7.48 -11.22
N MET A 247 -2.19 -8.59 -11.08
CA MET A 247 -2.98 -8.83 -9.85
C MET A 247 -2.14 -9.05 -8.59
N PRO A 248 -1.01 -9.79 -8.66
CA PRO A 248 -0.10 -9.90 -7.52
C PRO A 248 0.41 -8.54 -7.02
N ILE A 249 0.80 -7.62 -7.92
CA ILE A 249 1.25 -6.29 -7.49
C ILE A 249 0.10 -5.46 -6.92
N ASN A 250 -1.12 -5.58 -7.48
CA ASN A 250 -2.29 -4.84 -7.02
C ASN A 250 -2.61 -5.20 -5.56
N ILE A 251 -2.64 -6.50 -5.26
CA ILE A 251 -2.91 -7.01 -3.91
C ILE A 251 -1.77 -6.63 -2.96
N HIS A 252 -0.51 -6.80 -3.39
CA HIS A 252 0.64 -6.37 -2.61
C HIS A 252 0.60 -4.86 -2.29
N ARG A 253 0.27 -4.01 -3.27
CA ARG A 253 0.23 -2.55 -3.10
C ARG A 253 -0.91 -2.10 -2.20
N ILE A 254 -2.12 -2.67 -2.30
CA ILE A 254 -3.21 -2.32 -1.38
C ILE A 254 -2.78 -2.58 0.06
N ILE A 255 -2.25 -3.78 0.32
CA ILE A 255 -1.82 -4.20 1.67
C ILE A 255 -0.64 -3.32 2.13
N ALA A 256 0.36 -3.10 1.28
CA ALA A 256 1.53 -2.29 1.60
C ALA A 256 1.16 -0.82 1.85
N ASN A 257 0.25 -0.24 1.05
CA ASN A 257 -0.22 1.12 1.22
C ASN A 257 -0.92 1.27 2.57
N VAL A 258 -1.83 0.36 2.95
CA VAL A 258 -2.51 0.42 4.26
C VAL A 258 -1.50 0.29 5.41
N ALA A 259 -0.53 -0.62 5.31
CA ALA A 259 0.52 -0.77 6.31
C ALA A 259 1.35 0.51 6.47
N PHE A 260 1.78 1.08 5.34
CA PHE A 260 2.53 2.33 5.27
C PHE A 260 1.73 3.52 5.80
N GLY A 261 0.51 3.73 5.31
CA GLY A 261 -0.36 4.83 5.70
C GLY A 261 -0.73 4.80 7.18
N GLY A 262 -1.04 3.61 7.73
CA GLY A 262 -1.24 3.42 9.17
C GLY A 262 0.00 3.79 9.99
N SER A 263 1.19 3.42 9.52
CA SER A 263 2.44 3.75 10.21
C SER A 263 2.76 5.25 10.18
N VAL A 264 2.53 5.93 9.05
CA VAL A 264 2.71 7.39 8.93
C VAL A 264 1.70 8.14 9.78
N ALA A 265 0.45 7.67 9.81
CA ALA A 265 -0.59 8.16 10.72
C ALA A 265 -0.21 7.99 12.20
N ALA A 266 0.39 6.85 12.56
CA ALA A 266 0.90 6.61 13.91
C ALA A 266 2.08 7.53 14.25
N ALA A 267 2.98 7.80 13.29
CA ALA A 267 4.10 8.73 13.46
C ALA A 267 3.62 10.18 13.60
N TYR A 268 2.56 10.59 12.89
CA TYR A 268 1.90 11.88 13.10
C TYR A 268 1.40 12.01 14.55
N ALA A 269 0.68 11.00 15.02
CA ALA A 269 0.17 10.97 16.38
C ALA A 269 1.30 10.99 17.40
N ALA A 270 2.39 10.26 17.17
CA ALA A 270 3.59 10.28 18.01
C ALA A 270 4.22 11.67 18.11
N PHE A 271 4.36 12.37 16.97
CA PHE A 271 4.86 13.73 16.95
C PHE A 271 3.96 14.69 17.76
N LYS A 272 2.65 14.58 17.58
CA LYS A 272 1.67 15.40 18.30
C LYS A 272 1.59 15.05 19.79
N PHE A 273 1.74 13.79 20.17
CA PHE A 273 1.83 13.34 21.56
C PHE A 273 3.05 13.96 22.25
N LEU A 274 4.22 13.94 21.60
CA LEU A 274 5.45 14.49 22.18
C LEU A 274 5.39 16.02 22.33
N GLY A 275 4.62 16.69 21.48
CA GLY A 275 4.36 18.13 21.57
C GLY A 275 3.10 18.52 22.35
N ALA A 276 2.36 17.57 22.92
CA ALA A 276 1.10 17.81 23.61
C ALA A 276 1.32 18.57 24.92
N LYS A 277 0.54 19.64 25.12
CA LYS A 277 0.66 20.51 26.31
C LYS A 277 -0.32 20.11 27.41
N THR A 278 -1.43 19.50 27.05
CA THR A 278 -2.46 19.03 27.98
C THR A 278 -2.51 17.51 28.02
N ASP A 279 -2.98 16.96 29.14
CA ASP A 279 -3.15 15.51 29.28
C ASP A 279 -4.25 14.97 28.36
N GLU A 280 -5.28 15.77 28.05
CA GLU A 280 -6.32 15.44 27.09
C GLU A 280 -5.75 15.27 25.67
N GLU A 281 -4.92 16.23 25.22
CA GLU A 281 -4.23 16.13 23.93
C GLU A 281 -3.35 14.89 23.89
N ARG A 282 -2.60 14.65 24.96
CA ARG A 282 -1.71 13.49 25.08
C ARG A 282 -2.50 12.18 25.01
N ALA A 283 -3.63 12.09 25.69
CA ALA A 283 -4.53 10.93 25.64
C ALA A 283 -5.10 10.69 24.24
N HIS A 284 -5.57 11.75 23.57
CA HIS A 284 -6.09 11.67 22.20
C HIS A 284 -5.04 11.16 21.21
N TYR A 285 -3.84 11.74 21.21
CA TYR A 285 -2.78 11.33 20.30
C TYR A 285 -2.18 9.95 20.64
N ASP A 286 -2.22 9.54 21.91
CA ASP A 286 -1.88 8.15 22.27
C ASP A 286 -2.85 7.15 21.64
N TRP A 287 -4.15 7.46 21.72
CA TRP A 287 -5.19 6.65 21.11
C TRP A 287 -5.10 6.64 19.58
N MET A 288 -4.89 7.81 18.96
CA MET A 288 -4.66 7.92 17.52
C MET A 288 -3.43 7.10 17.07
N GLY A 289 -2.32 7.17 17.82
CA GLY A 289 -1.10 6.41 17.55
C GLY A 289 -1.33 4.91 17.64
N TYR A 290 -2.10 4.47 18.64
CA TYR A 290 -2.51 3.08 18.77
C TYR A 290 -3.35 2.62 17.57
N ILE A 291 -4.35 3.38 17.14
CA ILE A 291 -5.20 3.02 15.99
C ILE A 291 -4.37 2.98 14.70
N GLY A 292 -3.50 3.97 14.46
CA GLY A 292 -2.60 3.99 13.30
C GLY A 292 -1.69 2.76 13.27
N ASN A 293 -1.05 2.43 14.40
CA ASN A 293 -0.19 1.25 14.50
C ASN A 293 -0.99 -0.06 14.38
N PHE A 294 -2.21 -0.10 14.90
CA PHE A 294 -3.10 -1.25 14.75
C PHE A 294 -3.42 -1.51 13.26
N VAL A 295 -3.81 -0.46 12.52
CA VAL A 295 -4.01 -0.54 11.06
C VAL A 295 -2.73 -1.01 10.37
N ALA A 296 -1.58 -0.46 10.76
CA ALA A 296 -0.28 -0.82 10.20
C ALA A 296 0.02 -2.32 10.38
N ILE A 297 -0.10 -2.82 11.61
CA ILE A 297 0.17 -4.23 11.95
C ILE A 297 -0.81 -5.17 11.25
N CYS A 298 -2.11 -4.85 11.25
CA CYS A 298 -3.12 -5.68 10.59
C CYS A 298 -2.84 -5.87 9.09
N ALA A 299 -2.41 -4.82 8.40
CA ALA A 299 -2.03 -4.90 7.00
C ALA A 299 -0.62 -5.50 6.81
N PHE A 300 0.29 -5.29 7.76
CA PHE A 300 1.65 -5.81 7.67
C PHE A 300 1.73 -7.34 7.82
N LEU A 301 0.92 -7.94 8.69
CA LEU A 301 0.93 -9.39 8.93
C LEU A 301 0.78 -10.24 7.64
N PRO A 302 -0.18 -9.96 6.73
CA PRO A 302 -0.29 -10.69 5.46
C PRO A 302 0.67 -10.23 4.36
N LEU A 303 1.39 -9.10 4.53
CA LEU A 303 2.20 -8.50 3.47
C LEU A 303 3.35 -9.38 2.95
N PRO A 304 4.11 -10.11 3.80
CA PRO A 304 5.14 -11.03 3.32
C PRO A 304 4.60 -12.05 2.31
N PHE A 305 3.35 -12.49 2.46
CA PHE A 305 2.71 -13.46 1.58
C PHE A 305 2.36 -12.85 0.22
N ALA A 306 1.80 -11.64 0.21
CA ALA A 306 1.56 -10.92 -1.04
C ALA A 306 2.87 -10.67 -1.80
N GLY A 307 3.97 -10.35 -1.08
CA GLY A 307 5.29 -10.22 -1.67
C GLY A 307 5.85 -11.52 -2.23
N TYR A 308 5.66 -12.64 -1.51
CA TYR A 308 6.04 -13.95 -1.97
C TYR A 308 5.28 -14.38 -3.23
N TRP A 309 3.97 -14.15 -3.27
CA TRP A 309 3.16 -14.46 -4.45
C TRP A 309 3.63 -13.66 -5.66
N LEU A 310 3.89 -12.35 -5.51
CA LEU A 310 4.49 -11.55 -6.57
C LEU A 310 5.84 -12.12 -7.06
N ALA A 311 6.71 -12.52 -6.14
CA ALA A 311 8.00 -13.11 -6.49
C ALA A 311 7.86 -14.44 -7.24
N LYS A 312 6.89 -15.28 -6.86
CA LYS A 312 6.56 -16.53 -7.54
C LYS A 312 6.11 -16.28 -8.99
N GLU A 313 5.27 -15.27 -9.22
CA GLU A 313 4.74 -14.94 -10.55
C GLU A 313 5.84 -14.37 -11.47
N ILE A 314 6.76 -13.57 -10.91
CA ILE A 314 7.95 -13.13 -11.65
C ILE A 314 8.79 -14.34 -12.08
N TYR A 315 9.00 -15.31 -11.19
CA TYR A 315 9.75 -16.54 -11.48
C TYR A 315 9.05 -17.41 -12.53
N ALA A 316 7.73 -17.53 -12.45
CA ALA A 316 6.92 -18.28 -13.41
C ALA A 316 6.95 -17.65 -14.81
N TYR A 317 6.97 -16.32 -14.88
CA TYR A 317 7.13 -15.60 -16.14
C TYR A 317 8.53 -15.75 -16.74
N SER A 318 9.58 -15.55 -15.93
CA SER A 318 10.98 -15.69 -16.37
C SER A 318 11.85 -16.23 -15.25
N GLN A 319 12.37 -17.45 -15.47
CA GLN A 319 13.35 -18.06 -14.58
C GLN A 319 14.60 -17.18 -14.45
N THR A 320 15.03 -16.51 -15.53
CA THR A 320 16.17 -15.59 -15.51
C THR A 320 15.94 -14.39 -14.58
N LEU A 321 14.76 -13.76 -14.64
CA LEU A 321 14.40 -12.69 -13.69
C LEU A 321 14.36 -13.22 -12.25
N GLY A 322 13.76 -14.40 -12.06
CA GLY A 322 13.67 -15.05 -10.76
C GLY A 322 15.04 -15.38 -10.14
N LEU A 323 15.97 -15.92 -10.93
CA LEU A 323 17.34 -16.20 -10.52
C LEU A 323 18.12 -14.91 -10.24
N THR A 324 17.94 -13.88 -11.07
CA THR A 324 18.57 -12.55 -10.88
C THR A 324 18.10 -11.91 -9.57
N MET A 325 16.81 -12.01 -9.26
CA MET A 325 16.22 -11.49 -8.03
C MET A 325 16.84 -12.09 -6.77
N MET A 326 17.12 -13.39 -6.81
CA MET A 326 17.64 -14.15 -5.66
C MET A 326 19.15 -14.37 -5.70
N GLY A 327 19.84 -13.84 -6.72
CA GLY A 327 21.26 -14.02 -6.98
C GLY A 327 22.07 -12.72 -6.94
N GLY A 328 23.39 -12.86 -6.92
CA GLY A 328 24.33 -11.74 -7.02
C GLY A 328 24.07 -10.61 -5.99
N ALA A 329 24.22 -9.36 -6.43
CA ALA A 329 24.03 -8.18 -5.58
C ALA A 329 22.59 -8.00 -5.08
N PHE A 330 21.57 -8.48 -5.81
CA PHE A 330 20.17 -8.37 -5.39
C PHE A 330 19.85 -9.26 -4.18
N SER A 331 20.51 -10.41 -4.04
CA SER A 331 20.34 -11.28 -2.87
C SER A 331 20.61 -10.54 -1.54
N TRP A 332 21.59 -9.64 -1.50
CA TRP A 332 21.91 -8.82 -0.32
C TRP A 332 20.85 -7.77 -0.02
N LEU A 333 20.17 -7.23 -1.04
CA LEU A 333 19.02 -6.35 -0.83
C LEU A 333 17.88 -7.11 -0.14
N PHE A 334 17.65 -8.39 -0.46
CA PHE A 334 16.69 -9.23 0.25
C PHE A 334 17.10 -9.52 1.71
N ILE A 335 18.40 -9.59 2.02
CA ILE A 335 18.86 -9.70 3.40
C ILE A 335 18.59 -8.40 4.16
N ILE A 336 18.92 -7.25 3.58
CA ILE A 336 18.57 -5.96 4.16
C ILE A 336 17.06 -5.86 4.36
N GLN A 337 16.27 -6.27 3.37
CA GLN A 337 14.82 -6.34 3.46
C GLN A 337 14.38 -7.19 4.67
N ALA A 338 14.93 -8.38 4.84
CA ALA A 338 14.62 -9.25 5.98
C ALA A 338 14.98 -8.58 7.31
N VAL A 339 16.11 -7.86 7.38
CA VAL A 339 16.52 -7.10 8.57
C VAL A 339 15.49 -6.02 8.90
N LEU A 340 15.04 -5.23 7.92
CA LEU A 340 14.02 -4.20 8.13
C LEU A 340 12.69 -4.80 8.58
N ILE A 341 12.24 -5.88 7.94
CA ILE A 341 10.96 -6.51 8.27
C ILE A 341 11.02 -7.11 9.67
N GLY A 342 12.13 -7.74 10.05
CA GLY A 342 12.34 -8.20 11.42
C GLY A 342 12.33 -7.07 12.45
N ASN A 343 12.95 -5.93 12.13
CA ASN A 343 12.89 -4.72 12.96
C ASN A 343 11.46 -4.14 13.06
N LEU A 344 10.66 -4.19 11.99
CA LEU A 344 9.25 -3.81 12.03
C LEU A 344 8.47 -4.71 12.99
N PHE A 345 8.67 -6.03 12.94
CA PHE A 345 8.05 -6.96 13.89
C PHE A 345 8.51 -6.69 15.32
N LEU A 346 9.81 -6.48 15.55
CA LEU A 346 10.33 -6.18 16.88
C LEU A 346 9.75 -4.87 17.43
N GLY A 347 9.75 -3.80 16.63
CA GLY A 347 9.19 -2.51 17.00
C GLY A 347 7.68 -2.57 17.27
N ALA A 348 6.92 -3.26 16.42
CA ALA A 348 5.49 -3.46 16.59
C ALA A 348 5.16 -4.20 17.90
N ASN A 349 5.88 -5.30 18.18
CA ASN A 349 5.74 -6.05 19.42
C ASN A 349 6.13 -5.20 20.63
N TYR A 350 7.26 -4.50 20.55
CA TYR A 350 7.74 -3.64 21.63
C TYR A 350 6.75 -2.53 21.97
N TYR A 351 6.15 -1.88 20.96
CA TYR A 351 5.07 -0.91 21.17
C TYR A 351 3.86 -1.52 21.89
N LEU A 352 3.40 -2.70 21.45
CA LEU A 352 2.28 -3.39 22.12
C LEU A 352 2.62 -3.73 23.57
N TRP A 353 3.86 -4.16 23.85
CA TRP A 353 4.30 -4.48 25.19
C TRP A 353 4.37 -3.26 26.11
N LEU A 354 4.89 -2.14 25.62
CA LEU A 354 4.85 -0.86 26.34
C LEU A 354 3.41 -0.40 26.60
N GLY A 355 2.54 -0.57 25.60
CA GLY A 355 1.13 -0.25 25.70
C GLY A 355 0.35 -1.12 26.70
N MET A 356 0.85 -2.28 27.11
CA MET A 356 0.23 -3.03 28.21
C MET A 356 0.41 -2.31 29.56
N GLY A 357 1.42 -1.45 29.69
CA GLY A 357 1.64 -0.64 30.90
C GLY A 357 0.51 0.32 31.23
N ARG A 358 -0.25 0.79 30.22
CA ARG A 358 -1.42 1.68 30.41
C ARG A 358 -2.73 0.95 30.71
N ILE A 359 -2.74 -0.39 30.77
CA ILE A 359 -3.95 -1.20 30.96
C ILE A 359 -3.93 -1.84 32.35
N GLN A 360 -4.90 -1.49 33.20
CA GLN A 360 -5.06 -2.12 34.51
C GLN A 360 -5.43 -3.60 34.36
N GLY A 361 -4.75 -4.48 35.08
CA GLY A 361 -4.95 -5.93 34.98
C GLY A 361 -4.14 -6.63 33.87
N ALA A 362 -3.37 -5.91 33.04
CA ALA A 362 -2.50 -6.54 32.03
C ALA A 362 -1.18 -7.09 32.61
N GLN A 363 -0.87 -6.84 33.88
CA GLN A 363 0.39 -7.23 34.53
C GLN A 363 0.66 -8.73 34.45
N HIS A 364 -0.39 -9.56 34.55
CA HIS A 364 -0.23 -11.02 34.50
C HIS A 364 0.24 -11.53 33.13
N PHE A 365 0.06 -10.75 32.06
CA PHE A 365 0.55 -11.08 30.72
C PHE A 365 2.03 -10.72 30.52
N GLN A 366 2.60 -9.83 31.34
CA GLN A 366 3.98 -9.36 31.18
C GLN A 366 5.01 -10.50 31.31
N LYS A 367 4.72 -11.52 32.12
CA LYS A 367 5.58 -12.71 32.27
C LYS A 367 5.80 -13.47 30.95
N TYR A 368 4.90 -13.35 29.98
CA TYR A 368 5.01 -14.00 28.68
C TYR A 368 5.89 -13.22 27.69
N ILE A 369 6.09 -11.91 27.90
CA ILE A 369 6.85 -11.04 27.00
C ILE A 369 8.26 -11.58 26.74
N LYS A 370 8.96 -12.07 27.77
CA LYS A 370 10.31 -12.63 27.63
C LYS A 370 10.36 -13.82 26.66
N TYR A 371 9.35 -14.69 26.67
CA TYR A 371 9.29 -15.84 25.78
C TYR A 371 8.96 -15.42 24.35
N LEU A 372 8.03 -14.46 24.19
CA LEU A 372 7.71 -13.89 22.88
C LEU A 372 8.91 -13.16 22.28
N LEU A 373 9.68 -12.43 23.08
CA LEU A 373 10.91 -11.76 22.66
C LEU A 373 11.97 -12.76 22.21
N ILE A 374 12.22 -13.84 22.98
CA ILE A 374 13.15 -14.90 22.58
C ILE A 374 12.72 -15.50 21.24
N LEU A 375 11.43 -15.79 21.07
CA LEU A 375 10.92 -16.37 19.83
C LEU A 375 11.03 -15.41 18.63
N VAL A 376 10.69 -14.13 18.81
CA VAL A 376 10.88 -13.06 17.81
C VAL A 376 12.35 -12.96 17.44
N ALA A 377 13.26 -12.91 18.42
CA ALA A 377 14.70 -12.78 18.18
C ALA A 377 15.28 -14.00 17.46
N LEU A 378 14.88 -15.22 17.83
CA LEU A 378 15.30 -16.44 17.14
C LEU A 378 14.82 -16.46 15.69
N CYS A 379 13.54 -16.16 15.46
CA CYS A 379 12.98 -16.10 14.09
C CYS A 379 13.67 -15.01 13.27
N PHE A 380 13.95 -13.86 13.89
CA PHE A 380 14.68 -12.77 13.25
C PHE A 380 16.09 -13.19 12.83
N MET A 381 16.86 -13.83 13.72
CA MET A 381 18.20 -14.32 13.43
C MET A 381 18.20 -15.34 12.27
N VAL A 382 17.25 -16.29 12.29
CA VAL A 382 17.11 -17.26 11.20
C VAL A 382 16.78 -16.56 9.88
N TRP A 383 15.82 -15.63 9.88
CA TRP A 383 15.39 -14.95 8.67
C TRP A 383 16.49 -14.04 8.07
N ALA A 384 17.23 -13.33 8.94
CA ALA A 384 18.33 -12.47 8.57
C ALA A 384 19.58 -13.23 8.08
N THR A 385 19.63 -14.56 8.24
CA THR A 385 20.80 -15.35 7.85
C THR A 385 20.98 -15.35 6.32
N PRO A 386 22.14 -14.90 5.79
CA PRO A 386 22.43 -14.96 4.37
C PRO A 386 22.79 -16.38 3.94
N ARG A 387 22.44 -16.75 2.70
CA ARG A 387 22.81 -18.06 2.14
C ARG A 387 24.26 -18.10 1.67
N SER A 388 24.72 -17.01 1.06
CA SER A 388 26.09 -16.79 0.61
C SER A 388 26.68 -15.60 1.37
N ILE A 389 27.88 -15.77 1.91
CA ILE A 389 28.62 -14.70 2.59
C ILE A 389 29.56 -14.07 1.57
N ILE A 390 29.74 -12.74 1.62
CA ILE A 390 30.80 -12.08 0.84
C ILE A 390 32.10 -12.51 1.49
N SER A 391 32.82 -13.37 0.79
CA SER A 391 34.02 -14.02 1.29
C SER A 391 35.14 -13.92 0.27
N THR A 392 36.35 -13.74 0.76
CA THR A 392 37.57 -13.82 -0.02
C THR A 392 37.75 -15.22 -0.61
N VAL A 393 38.57 -15.34 -1.66
CA VAL A 393 38.87 -16.63 -2.29
C VAL A 393 39.44 -17.64 -1.29
N SER A 394 40.27 -17.17 -0.35
CA SER A 394 40.80 -17.98 0.75
C SER A 394 39.72 -18.51 1.68
N GLU A 395 38.74 -17.69 2.05
CA GLU A 395 37.62 -18.09 2.92
C GLU A 395 36.69 -19.07 2.20
N ILE A 396 36.39 -18.85 0.91
CA ILE A 396 35.58 -19.78 0.10
C ILE A 396 36.27 -21.15 0.04
N ARG A 397 37.59 -21.18 -0.14
CA ARG A 397 38.37 -22.42 -0.14
C ARG A 397 38.36 -23.10 1.23
N ALA A 398 38.48 -22.33 2.31
CA ALA A 398 38.41 -22.86 3.68
C ALA A 398 37.03 -23.41 4.04
N MET A 399 35.96 -22.81 3.52
CA MET A 399 34.57 -23.27 3.73
C MET A 399 34.18 -24.45 2.83
N GLY A 400 35.00 -24.83 1.85
CA GLY A 400 34.67 -25.86 0.87
C GLY A 400 33.56 -25.45 -0.12
N GLY A 401 33.28 -24.15 -0.26
CA GLY A 401 32.23 -23.63 -1.14
C GLY A 401 31.83 -22.18 -0.85
N SER A 402 30.90 -21.65 -1.65
CA SER A 402 30.38 -20.27 -1.51
C SER A 402 29.32 -20.11 -0.41
N SER A 403 28.93 -21.21 0.23
CA SER A 403 27.94 -21.24 1.32
C SER A 403 28.61 -21.75 2.59
N HIS A 404 28.36 -21.08 3.71
CA HIS A 404 28.90 -21.49 5.01
C HIS A 404 28.29 -22.84 5.45
N PRO A 405 29.08 -23.82 5.92
CA PRO A 405 28.59 -25.16 6.26
C PRO A 405 27.42 -25.16 7.26
N ALA A 406 27.48 -24.38 8.33
CA ALA A 406 26.37 -24.27 9.30
C ALA A 406 25.25 -23.30 8.85
N LEU A 407 25.59 -22.05 8.51
CA LEU A 407 24.60 -21.01 8.21
C LEU A 407 23.88 -21.20 6.87
N GLY A 408 24.49 -21.93 5.92
CA GLY A 408 23.90 -22.23 4.62
C GLY A 408 22.54 -22.94 4.73
N PHE A 409 22.33 -23.75 5.78
CA PHE A 409 21.06 -24.41 6.06
C PHE A 409 19.97 -23.45 6.54
N LEU A 410 20.33 -22.34 7.20
CA LEU A 410 19.38 -21.32 7.65
C LEU A 410 19.07 -20.31 6.54
N GLY A 411 20.00 -20.13 5.59
CA GLY A 411 19.83 -19.26 4.45
C GLY A 411 18.84 -19.75 3.37
N VAL A 412 18.29 -20.96 3.48
CA VAL A 412 17.32 -21.51 2.51
C VAL A 412 15.90 -20.99 2.74
N MET A 413 15.09 -20.99 1.67
CA MET A 413 13.69 -20.55 1.74
C MET A 413 12.84 -21.31 2.78
N SER A 414 13.15 -22.57 3.05
CA SER A 414 12.43 -23.37 4.05
C SER A 414 12.57 -22.79 5.46
N ALA A 415 13.80 -22.54 5.91
CA ALA A 415 14.07 -21.88 7.19
C ALA A 415 13.45 -20.48 7.25
N LYS A 416 13.65 -19.68 6.20
CA LYS A 416 13.12 -18.31 6.15
C LYS A 416 11.59 -18.29 6.25
N ASN A 417 10.89 -19.06 5.44
CA ASN A 417 9.43 -19.09 5.47
C ASN A 417 8.88 -19.60 6.81
N THR A 418 9.53 -20.60 7.40
CA THR A 418 9.18 -21.11 8.74
C THR A 418 9.33 -20.00 9.78
N ALA A 419 10.48 -19.32 9.80
CA ALA A 419 10.75 -18.23 10.73
C ALA A 419 9.74 -17.08 10.59
N VAL A 420 9.40 -16.68 9.36
CA VAL A 420 8.38 -15.63 9.12
C VAL A 420 7.01 -16.03 9.65
N ASN A 421 6.56 -17.25 9.38
CA ASN A 421 5.24 -17.70 9.81
C ASN A 421 5.14 -17.81 11.34
N ILE A 422 6.19 -18.32 12.00
CA ILE A 422 6.25 -18.34 13.46
C ILE A 422 6.33 -16.91 14.04
N LEU A 423 7.08 -16.00 13.40
CA LEU A 423 7.17 -14.60 13.80
C LEU A 423 5.80 -13.88 13.71
N ILE A 424 5.04 -14.14 12.65
CA ILE A 424 3.66 -13.64 12.46
C ILE A 424 2.74 -14.17 13.57
N LEU A 425 2.75 -15.48 13.84
CA LEU A 425 1.97 -16.07 14.92
C LEU A 425 2.34 -15.46 16.29
N THR A 426 3.63 -15.29 16.55
CA THR A 426 4.14 -14.70 17.81
C THR A 426 3.66 -13.26 17.97
N THR A 427 3.72 -12.47 16.91
CA THR A 427 3.24 -11.08 16.90
C THR A 427 1.73 -11.00 17.09
N TYR A 428 0.99 -11.92 16.46
CA TYR A 428 -0.45 -12.02 16.64
C TYR A 428 -0.82 -12.43 18.07
N VAL A 429 -0.03 -13.31 18.72
CA VAL A 429 -0.18 -13.60 20.16
C VAL A 429 0.04 -12.33 21.00
N SER A 430 1.11 -11.56 20.76
CA SER A 430 1.31 -10.26 21.45
C SER A 430 0.09 -9.34 21.31
N PHE A 431 -0.49 -9.28 20.12
CA PHE A 431 -1.71 -8.51 19.86
C PHE A 431 -2.92 -9.04 20.65
N LEU A 432 -3.12 -10.36 20.73
CA LEU A 432 -4.19 -10.95 21.53
C LEU A 432 -4.00 -10.67 23.03
N LEU A 433 -2.78 -10.82 23.56
CA LEU A 433 -2.49 -10.50 24.95
C LEU A 433 -2.82 -9.04 25.26
N TYR A 434 -2.41 -8.13 24.37
CA TYR A 434 -2.77 -6.72 24.46
C TYR A 434 -4.29 -6.51 24.49
N ARG A 435 -5.03 -7.14 23.56
CA ARG A 435 -6.49 -6.97 23.43
C ARG A 435 -7.28 -7.53 24.61
N ARG A 436 -6.73 -8.56 25.26
CA ARG A 436 -7.26 -9.19 26.47
C ARG A 436 -6.86 -8.47 27.75
N GLY A 437 -5.88 -7.57 27.68
CA GLY A 437 -5.45 -6.76 28.82
C GLY A 437 -6.66 -6.09 29.48
N GLY A 438 -6.79 -6.29 30.79
CA GLY A 438 -7.87 -5.70 31.58
C GLY A 438 -9.28 -6.28 31.32
N LYS A 439 -9.40 -7.42 30.65
CA LYS A 439 -10.69 -8.10 30.41
C LYS A 439 -10.75 -9.47 31.03
N THR A 440 -11.85 -9.77 31.73
CA THR A 440 -12.16 -11.10 32.27
C THR A 440 -13.37 -11.70 31.54
N PRO A 441 -13.24 -12.90 30.92
CA PRO A 441 -14.34 -13.50 30.16
C PRO A 441 -15.44 -13.98 31.11
N THR A 442 -16.69 -13.59 30.85
CA THR A 442 -17.89 -13.93 31.64
C THR A 442 -18.64 -15.16 31.12
N VAL A 443 -18.25 -15.66 29.93
CA VAL A 443 -18.92 -16.80 29.28
C VAL A 443 -18.57 -18.13 29.94
N LYS A 444 -19.56 -19.01 30.13
CA LYS A 444 -19.38 -20.33 30.78
C LYS A 444 -18.37 -21.24 30.07
N TRP A 445 -18.25 -21.10 28.76
CA TRP A 445 -17.34 -21.89 27.92
C TRP A 445 -15.94 -21.27 27.80
N ALA A 446 -15.58 -20.31 28.66
CA ALA A 446 -14.30 -19.59 28.58
C ALA A 446 -13.07 -20.51 28.58
N LYS A 447 -13.08 -21.55 29.42
CA LYS A 447 -11.99 -22.54 29.47
C LYS A 447 -11.87 -23.31 28.16
N THR A 448 -13.00 -23.83 27.65
CA THR A 448 -13.04 -24.57 26.38
C THR A 448 -12.64 -23.69 25.19
N GLY A 449 -13.08 -22.43 25.16
CA GLY A 449 -12.69 -21.47 24.12
C GLY A 449 -11.20 -21.18 24.10
N ASN A 450 -10.61 -20.93 25.28
CA ASN A 450 -9.16 -20.73 25.39
C ASN A 450 -8.37 -21.99 25.00
N LEU A 451 -8.85 -23.19 25.37
CA LEU A 451 -8.21 -24.45 24.98
C LEU A 451 -8.30 -24.68 23.47
N ALA A 452 -9.45 -24.37 22.84
CA ALA A 452 -9.61 -24.44 21.40
C ALA A 452 -8.66 -23.48 20.67
N GLN A 453 -8.50 -22.25 21.15
CA GLN A 453 -7.53 -21.30 20.57
C GLN A 453 -6.09 -21.79 20.71
N LEU A 454 -5.71 -22.33 21.87
CA LEU A 454 -4.40 -22.93 22.06
C LEU A 454 -4.18 -24.11 21.09
N GLY A 455 -5.18 -24.98 20.93
CA GLY A 455 -5.14 -26.09 19.98
C GLY A 455 -4.95 -25.62 18.54
N ILE A 456 -5.66 -24.57 18.11
CA ILE A 456 -5.51 -23.97 16.78
C ILE A 456 -4.09 -23.41 16.58
N PHE A 457 -3.54 -22.71 17.57
CA PHE A 457 -2.18 -22.18 17.52
C PHE A 457 -1.13 -23.28 17.42
N LEU A 458 -1.25 -24.32 18.26
CA LEU A 458 -0.34 -25.46 18.25
C LEU A 458 -0.42 -26.20 16.92
N ALA A 459 -1.63 -26.44 16.39
CA ALA A 459 -1.81 -27.07 15.08
C ALA A 459 -1.16 -26.25 13.95
N ALA A 460 -1.38 -24.93 13.91
CA ALA A 460 -0.77 -24.07 12.91
C ALA A 460 0.77 -24.05 13.04
N ALA A 461 1.30 -23.92 14.24
CA ALA A 461 2.75 -23.98 14.49
C ALA A 461 3.35 -25.34 14.10
N SER A 462 2.67 -26.45 14.43
CA SER A 462 3.09 -27.80 14.03
C SER A 462 3.09 -27.98 12.52
N ILE A 463 2.08 -27.49 11.80
CA ILE A 463 2.04 -27.52 10.33
C ILE A 463 3.21 -26.72 9.74
N VAL A 464 3.44 -25.50 10.26
CA VAL A 464 4.54 -24.63 9.80
C VAL A 464 5.90 -25.29 10.02
N LEU A 465 6.14 -25.83 11.22
CA LEU A 465 7.39 -26.51 11.56
C LEU A 465 7.57 -27.79 10.74
N PHE A 466 6.54 -28.62 10.61
CA PHE A 466 6.59 -29.86 9.85
C PHE A 466 6.93 -29.60 8.38
N LEU A 467 6.19 -28.70 7.71
CA LEU A 467 6.46 -28.35 6.32
C LEU A 467 7.81 -27.63 6.16
N GLY A 468 8.23 -26.85 7.16
CA GLY A 468 9.53 -26.20 7.21
C GLY A 468 10.69 -27.20 7.23
N VAL A 469 10.60 -28.23 8.08
CA VAL A 469 11.59 -29.29 8.18
C VAL A 469 11.53 -30.22 6.96
N TYR A 470 10.34 -30.63 6.55
CA TYR A 470 10.16 -31.49 5.38
C TYR A 470 10.65 -30.82 4.08
N GLY A 471 10.55 -29.49 4.00
CA GLY A 471 11.06 -28.70 2.88
C GLY A 471 12.55 -28.90 2.59
N TYR A 472 13.37 -29.35 3.56
CA TYR A 472 14.79 -29.67 3.33
C TYR A 472 15.00 -30.94 2.49
N PHE A 473 14.05 -31.87 2.51
CA PHE A 473 14.17 -33.18 1.88
C PHE A 473 13.50 -33.27 0.50
N VAL A 474 12.93 -32.17 0.01
CA VAL A 474 12.24 -32.10 -1.29
C VAL A 474 12.92 -31.14 -2.25
N GLU A 475 12.59 -31.29 -3.54
CA GLU A 475 13.00 -30.40 -4.62
C GLU A 475 12.59 -28.94 -4.38
N ALA A 476 13.33 -28.01 -4.99
CA ALA A 476 13.13 -26.57 -4.79
C ALA A 476 11.74 -26.08 -5.20
N SER A 477 11.16 -26.65 -6.27
CA SER A 477 9.80 -26.33 -6.76
C SER A 477 8.73 -26.70 -5.73
N VAL A 478 8.83 -27.91 -5.17
CA VAL A 478 7.93 -28.43 -4.12
C VAL A 478 8.10 -27.63 -2.82
N ARG A 479 9.34 -27.32 -2.45
CA ARG A 479 9.67 -26.48 -1.29
C ARG A 479 9.03 -25.09 -1.39
N ILE A 480 9.06 -24.49 -2.57
CA ILE A 480 8.39 -23.21 -2.87
C ILE A 480 6.89 -23.39 -2.68
N ALA A 481 6.29 -24.46 -3.21
CA ALA A 481 4.86 -24.72 -3.06
C ALA A 481 4.39 -24.88 -1.60
N PHE A 482 5.23 -25.42 -0.69
CA PHE A 482 4.91 -25.52 0.75
C PHE A 482 4.67 -24.19 1.46
N SER A 483 5.09 -23.07 0.89
CA SER A 483 4.75 -21.76 1.44
C SER A 483 3.23 -21.58 1.55
N ILE A 484 2.46 -21.98 0.54
CA ILE A 484 1.01 -21.79 0.49
C ILE A 484 0.30 -22.43 1.70
N PRO A 485 0.44 -23.74 1.98
CA PRO A 485 -0.20 -24.34 3.14
C PRO A 485 0.32 -23.80 4.49
N GLN A 486 1.59 -23.40 4.60
CA GLN A 486 2.09 -22.74 5.82
C GLN A 486 1.39 -21.41 6.06
N VAL A 487 1.21 -20.61 5.00
CA VAL A 487 0.52 -19.32 5.07
C VAL A 487 -0.96 -19.50 5.39
N LEU A 488 -1.62 -20.42 4.69
CA LEU A 488 -3.04 -20.68 4.90
C LEU A 488 -3.32 -21.17 6.33
N SER A 489 -2.44 -21.98 6.93
CA SER A 489 -2.62 -22.42 8.32
C SER A 489 -2.47 -21.26 9.31
N VAL A 490 -1.52 -20.35 9.09
CA VAL A 490 -1.34 -19.14 9.91
C VAL A 490 -2.52 -18.18 9.78
N LEU A 491 -2.96 -17.87 8.55
CA LEU A 491 -4.11 -17.00 8.31
C LEU A 491 -5.40 -17.62 8.88
N PHE A 492 -5.59 -18.92 8.69
CA PHE A 492 -6.72 -19.65 9.27
C PHE A 492 -6.71 -19.57 10.79
N ALA A 493 -5.54 -19.74 11.43
CA ALA A 493 -5.40 -19.58 12.87
C ALA A 493 -5.74 -18.16 13.33
N MET A 494 -5.21 -17.14 12.65
CA MET A 494 -5.48 -15.74 12.98
C MET A 494 -6.98 -15.41 12.86
N VAL A 495 -7.64 -15.84 11.79
CA VAL A 495 -9.08 -15.57 11.59
C VAL A 495 -9.91 -16.33 12.63
N SER A 496 -9.69 -17.64 12.75
CA SER A 496 -10.47 -18.50 13.66
C SER A 496 -10.31 -18.08 15.11
N VAL A 497 -9.07 -17.81 15.55
CA VAL A 497 -8.80 -17.34 16.91
C VAL A 497 -9.43 -15.97 17.16
N THR A 498 -9.36 -15.04 16.19
CA THR A 498 -10.00 -13.72 16.31
C THR A 498 -11.51 -13.86 16.48
N VAL A 499 -12.16 -14.72 15.69
CA VAL A 499 -13.59 -14.98 15.76
C VAL A 499 -13.95 -15.53 17.13
N ILE A 500 -13.25 -16.58 17.60
CA ILE A 500 -13.46 -17.15 18.94
C ILE A 500 -13.27 -16.08 20.01
N ASP A 501 -12.22 -15.28 19.92
CA ASP A 501 -11.88 -14.24 20.90
C ASP A 501 -12.94 -13.13 20.97
N VAL A 502 -13.50 -12.70 19.82
CA VAL A 502 -14.62 -11.74 19.78
C VAL A 502 -15.83 -12.27 20.53
N PHE A 503 -16.17 -13.56 20.37
CA PHE A 503 -17.29 -14.17 21.10
C PHE A 503 -16.97 -14.43 22.58
N LEU A 504 -15.73 -14.80 22.89
CA LEU A 504 -15.25 -15.06 24.25
C LEU A 504 -15.37 -13.82 25.14
N TYR A 505 -15.12 -12.64 24.57
CA TYR A 505 -15.06 -11.36 25.29
C TYR A 505 -16.25 -10.43 25.02
N LYS A 506 -17.33 -10.91 24.37
CA LYS A 506 -18.48 -10.09 23.95
C LYS A 506 -19.15 -9.31 25.09
N ASN A 507 -19.09 -9.82 26.32
CA ASN A 507 -19.61 -9.19 27.54
C ASN A 507 -18.61 -9.30 28.71
N ALA A 508 -17.32 -9.23 28.40
CA ALA A 508 -16.29 -9.37 29.43
C ALA A 508 -16.35 -8.24 30.46
N GLU A 509 -16.12 -8.59 31.72
CA GLU A 509 -15.88 -7.62 32.78
C GLU A 509 -14.58 -6.88 32.47
N GLN A 510 -14.58 -5.56 32.69
CA GLN A 510 -13.42 -4.71 32.45
C GLN A 510 -12.85 -4.24 33.78
N ALA A 511 -11.55 -4.48 34.00
CA ALA A 511 -10.83 -4.06 35.19
C ALA A 511 -10.61 -2.53 35.25
N GLY A 512 -10.94 -1.80 34.18
CA GLY A 512 -10.84 -0.34 34.03
C GLY A 512 -10.65 0.06 32.56
N GLU A 513 -10.88 1.33 32.22
CA GLU A 513 -10.53 1.85 30.90
C GLU A 513 -9.00 2.00 30.76
N PRO A 514 -8.43 1.81 29.55
CA PRO A 514 -7.02 2.10 29.32
C PRO A 514 -6.70 3.56 29.65
N ARG A 515 -5.61 3.80 30.40
CA ARG A 515 -5.17 5.13 30.79
C ARG A 515 -4.40 5.79 29.63
N TRP A 516 -5.14 6.29 28.64
CA TRP A 516 -4.57 6.97 27.49
C TRP A 516 -3.72 8.16 27.92
N GLY A 517 -2.57 8.34 27.27
CA GLY A 517 -1.62 9.41 27.62
C GLY A 517 -0.56 9.01 28.65
N GLN A 518 -0.76 7.90 29.37
CA GLN A 518 0.16 7.37 30.38
C GLN A 518 1.02 6.21 29.83
N ILE A 519 1.57 6.38 28.63
CA ILE A 519 2.52 5.43 28.02
C ILE A 519 3.94 6.01 28.06
N ALA A 520 4.95 5.16 28.21
CA ALA A 520 6.35 5.59 28.22
C ALA A 520 6.69 6.36 26.92
N PRO A 521 7.38 7.52 26.99
CA PRO A 521 7.72 8.33 25.81
C PRO A 521 8.47 7.56 24.72
N ILE A 522 9.27 6.56 25.10
CA ILE A 522 9.97 5.68 24.15
C ILE A 522 9.02 5.02 23.13
N SER A 523 7.76 4.76 23.49
CA SER A 523 6.75 4.21 22.57
C SER A 523 6.51 5.09 21.35
N GLN A 524 6.62 6.41 21.49
CA GLN A 524 6.38 7.35 20.39
C GLN A 524 7.54 7.33 19.39
N TYR A 525 8.78 7.22 19.87
CA TYR A 525 9.95 7.01 19.02
C TYR A 525 9.87 5.67 18.29
N VAL A 526 9.28 4.64 18.90
CA VAL A 526 9.03 3.35 18.24
C VAL A 526 8.04 3.50 17.07
N LEU A 527 6.96 4.29 17.23
CA LEU A 527 6.03 4.57 16.12
C LEU A 527 6.70 5.30 14.96
N ILE A 528 7.54 6.31 15.26
CA ILE A 528 8.33 7.03 14.25
C ILE A 528 9.32 6.06 13.57
N PHE A 529 10.00 5.21 14.34
CA PHE A 529 10.91 4.19 13.81
C PHE A 529 10.21 3.22 12.87
N ILE A 530 9.01 2.75 13.22
CA ILE A 530 8.21 1.86 12.36
C ILE A 530 7.90 2.56 11.04
N ALA A 531 7.43 3.81 11.07
CA ALA A 531 7.14 4.58 9.87
C ALA A 531 8.38 4.76 8.99
N VAL A 532 9.51 5.19 9.55
CA VAL A 532 10.78 5.36 8.82
C VAL A 532 11.22 4.05 8.17
N THR A 533 11.11 2.94 8.91
CA THR A 533 11.49 1.61 8.43
C THR A 533 10.60 1.16 7.27
N PHE A 534 9.28 1.41 7.32
CA PHE A 534 8.38 1.16 6.18
C PHE A 534 8.73 2.02 4.96
N THR A 535 8.98 3.32 5.14
CA THR A 535 9.36 4.22 4.03
C THR A 535 10.63 3.73 3.34
N TRP A 536 11.64 3.33 4.13
CA TRP A 536 12.90 2.82 3.60
C TRP A 536 12.72 1.48 2.88
N LEU A 537 11.92 0.57 3.46
CA LEU A 537 11.55 -0.71 2.85
C LEU A 537 10.85 -0.52 1.49
N MET A 538 9.93 0.45 1.39
CA MET A 538 9.25 0.77 0.12
C MET A 538 10.24 1.27 -0.94
N GLY A 539 11.19 2.12 -0.56
CA GLY A 539 12.24 2.59 -1.47
C GLY A 539 13.16 1.48 -1.95
N LEU A 540 13.59 0.61 -1.02
CA LEU A 540 14.43 -0.54 -1.33
C LEU A 540 13.73 -1.51 -2.29
N MET A 541 12.48 -1.87 -2.02
CA MET A 541 11.75 -2.83 -2.85
C MET A 541 11.29 -2.25 -4.17
N GLY A 542 11.06 -0.93 -4.25
CA GLY A 542 10.89 -0.22 -5.52
C GLY A 542 12.13 -0.35 -6.39
N TYR A 543 13.31 -0.14 -5.81
CA TYR A 543 14.58 -0.33 -6.50
C TYR A 543 14.80 -1.77 -6.96
N VAL A 544 14.60 -2.77 -6.10
CA VAL A 544 14.75 -4.18 -6.46
C VAL A 544 13.92 -4.49 -7.69
N ARG A 545 12.61 -4.19 -7.68
CA ARG A 545 11.70 -4.47 -8.82
C ARG A 545 12.13 -3.77 -10.10
N SER A 546 12.59 -2.52 -10.01
CA SER A 546 13.08 -1.80 -11.19
C SER A 546 14.40 -2.36 -11.70
N GLY A 547 15.31 -2.70 -10.79
CA GLY A 547 16.64 -3.25 -11.08
C GLY A 547 16.61 -4.65 -11.66
N LEU A 548 15.56 -5.45 -11.41
CA LEU A 548 15.40 -6.77 -12.03
C LEU A 548 15.44 -6.73 -13.56
N ARG A 549 14.98 -5.63 -14.15
CA ARG A 549 15.01 -5.44 -15.61
C ARG A 549 16.39 -5.07 -16.15
N GLN A 550 17.39 -4.86 -15.30
CA GLN A 550 18.79 -4.59 -15.67
C GLN A 550 18.89 -3.43 -16.69
N HIS A 551 19.20 -3.75 -17.94
CA HIS A 551 19.37 -2.81 -19.06
C HIS A 551 18.11 -2.66 -19.91
N TRP A 552 16.93 -2.97 -19.37
CA TRP A 552 15.65 -2.89 -20.08
C TRP A 552 14.69 -1.93 -19.37
N HIS A 553 14.06 -1.04 -20.13
CA HIS A 553 12.89 -0.30 -19.65
C HIS A 553 11.64 -1.18 -19.67
N VAL A 554 11.46 -1.94 -20.76
CA VAL A 554 10.47 -3.01 -20.90
C VAL A 554 11.23 -4.30 -21.19
N TYR A 555 11.15 -5.27 -20.29
CA TYR A 555 11.98 -6.47 -20.31
C TYR A 555 11.82 -7.27 -21.60
N GLY A 556 12.91 -7.44 -22.35
CA GLY A 556 12.93 -8.16 -23.64
C GLY A 556 12.38 -7.37 -24.83
N VAL A 557 11.98 -6.09 -24.64
CA VAL A 557 11.36 -5.28 -25.70
C VAL A 557 12.10 -3.96 -25.91
N ILE A 558 12.18 -3.13 -24.88
CA ILE A 558 12.86 -1.83 -24.96
C ILE A 558 14.11 -1.85 -24.10
N ARG A 559 15.26 -1.88 -24.76
CA ARG A 559 16.56 -1.74 -24.12
C ARG A 559 16.78 -0.28 -23.70
N ASP A 560 17.33 -0.10 -22.51
CA ASP A 560 17.86 1.18 -22.03
C ASP A 560 19.21 1.42 -22.71
N THR A 561 19.24 2.41 -23.60
CA THR A 561 20.42 2.88 -24.34
C THR A 561 20.95 4.20 -23.78
N SER A 562 20.43 4.66 -22.63
CA SER A 562 20.92 5.89 -22.00
C SER A 562 22.31 5.68 -21.42
N VAL A 563 23.04 6.78 -21.22
CA VAL A 563 24.34 6.76 -20.51
C VAL A 563 24.23 6.23 -19.08
N ASP A 564 23.02 6.27 -18.51
CA ASP A 564 22.70 5.81 -17.17
C ASP A 564 22.23 4.34 -17.14
N ALA A 565 22.40 3.57 -18.23
CA ALA A 565 21.93 2.19 -18.37
C ALA A 565 22.79 1.15 -17.61
N PHE A 566 23.01 1.33 -16.31
CA PHE A 566 23.72 0.39 -15.45
C PHE A 566 22.90 0.00 -14.22
N THR A 567 23.25 -1.11 -13.58
CA THR A 567 22.67 -1.54 -12.30
C THR A 567 23.43 -0.86 -11.17
N PRO A 568 22.79 0.05 -10.39
CA PRO A 568 23.48 0.71 -9.29
C PRO A 568 24.03 -0.25 -8.25
N THR A 569 25.18 0.09 -7.66
CA THR A 569 25.72 -0.66 -6.53
C THR A 569 24.80 -0.56 -5.32
N LEU A 570 24.91 -1.52 -4.40
CA LEU A 570 24.13 -1.53 -3.17
C LEU A 570 24.28 -0.22 -2.38
N GLY A 571 25.51 0.25 -2.20
CA GLY A 571 25.80 1.48 -1.47
C GLY A 571 25.28 2.75 -2.17
N PHE A 572 25.25 2.77 -3.51
CA PHE A 572 24.62 3.87 -4.23
C PHE A 572 23.11 3.85 -4.06
N ALA A 573 22.49 2.68 -4.23
CA ALA A 573 21.04 2.54 -4.14
C ALA A 573 20.52 2.91 -2.74
N THR A 574 21.19 2.45 -1.67
CA THR A 574 20.81 2.79 -0.30
C THR A 574 20.97 4.29 -0.01
N LYS A 575 21.98 4.97 -0.56
CA LYS A 575 22.11 6.43 -0.44
C LYS A 575 20.95 7.16 -1.09
N VAL A 576 20.58 6.81 -2.32
CA VAL A 576 19.45 7.45 -3.03
C VAL A 576 18.14 7.23 -2.27
N VAL A 577 17.90 6.00 -1.81
CA VAL A 577 16.72 5.68 -0.98
C VAL A 577 16.73 6.51 0.31
N SER A 578 17.84 6.55 1.05
CA SER A 578 17.94 7.30 2.32
C SER A 578 17.71 8.80 2.12
N VAL A 579 18.30 9.42 1.10
CA VAL A 579 18.06 10.83 0.78
C VAL A 579 16.59 11.07 0.44
N THR A 580 15.98 10.18 -0.35
CA THR A 580 14.56 10.29 -0.71
C THR A 580 13.65 10.15 0.51
N VAL A 581 13.96 9.22 1.42
CA VAL A 581 13.25 9.03 2.69
C VAL A 581 13.34 10.30 3.55
N LEU A 582 14.51 10.93 3.65
CA LEU A 582 14.68 12.18 4.38
C LEU A 582 13.86 13.31 3.76
N ILE A 583 13.87 13.45 2.43
CA ILE A 583 13.04 14.43 1.71
C ILE A 583 11.56 14.17 1.99
N PHE A 584 11.11 12.92 1.92
CA PHE A 584 9.73 12.55 2.24
C PHE A 584 9.36 12.94 3.67
N PHE A 585 10.20 12.64 4.66
CA PHE A 585 9.90 12.98 6.05
C PHE A 585 9.95 14.49 6.33
N LEU A 586 10.81 15.24 5.63
CA LEU A 586 10.79 16.70 5.68
C LEU A 586 9.48 17.25 5.13
N LEU A 587 9.04 16.77 3.97
CA LEU A 587 7.80 17.21 3.33
C LEU A 587 6.55 16.77 4.11
N ILE A 588 6.50 15.55 4.63
CA ILE A 588 5.36 15.09 5.43
C ILE A 588 5.31 15.82 6.78
N SER A 589 6.46 16.18 7.37
CA SER A 589 6.49 17.02 8.57
C SER A 589 5.96 18.42 8.28
N PHE A 590 6.28 18.98 7.11
CA PHE A 590 5.67 20.22 6.64
C PHE A 590 4.15 20.08 6.46
N VAL A 591 3.67 18.97 5.91
CA VAL A 591 2.22 18.65 5.84
C VAL A 591 1.59 18.62 7.23
N PHE A 592 2.23 17.94 8.19
CA PHE A 592 1.74 17.84 9.57
C PHE A 592 1.67 19.20 10.26
N TRP A 593 2.68 20.04 10.04
CA TRP A 593 2.70 21.42 10.52
C TRP A 593 1.60 22.26 9.87
N LEU A 594 1.43 22.20 8.54
CA LEU A 594 0.39 22.94 7.83
C LEU A 594 -1.02 22.52 8.27
N ALA A 595 -1.23 21.21 8.47
CA ALA A 595 -2.49 20.69 9.01
C ALA A 595 -2.77 21.20 10.44
N SER A 596 -1.73 21.56 11.21
CA SER A 596 -1.89 22.12 12.57
C SER A 596 -2.23 23.61 12.59
N LEU A 597 -1.99 24.35 11.51
CA LEU A 597 -2.29 25.79 11.42
C LEU A 597 -3.78 26.11 11.24
N GLY A 598 -4.61 25.12 10.92
CA GLY A 598 -6.06 25.29 10.91
C GLY A 598 -6.59 25.41 12.35
N GLY A 599 -6.46 26.61 12.93
CA GLY A 599 -6.77 26.93 14.32
C GLY A 599 -8.25 27.20 14.63
N LYS A 600 -9.16 27.06 13.66
CA LYS A 600 -10.61 27.03 13.94
C LYS A 600 -11.04 25.57 14.06
N LYS A 601 -11.96 25.27 14.98
CA LYS A 601 -12.70 24.00 14.96
C LYS A 601 -13.46 23.96 13.64
N ASP A 602 -12.86 23.34 12.62
CA ASP A 602 -13.44 23.24 11.26
C ASP A 602 -14.80 22.50 11.30
N TRP A 603 -15.00 21.69 12.35
CA TRP A 603 -16.19 20.88 12.59
C TRP A 603 -16.26 20.42 14.06
N GLU A 604 -17.48 20.21 14.59
CA GLU A 604 -17.71 19.57 15.89
C GLU A 604 -18.44 18.22 15.75
N PRO A 605 -18.08 17.20 16.57
CA PRO A 605 -18.74 15.89 16.53
C PRO A 605 -20.26 15.99 16.66
N ARG A 606 -20.96 15.13 15.91
CA ARG A 606 -22.42 14.98 16.05
C ARG A 606 -22.74 14.30 17.38
N VAL A 607 -22.81 15.07 18.46
CA VAL A 607 -23.30 14.61 19.76
C VAL A 607 -24.83 14.66 19.72
N LYS A 608 -25.51 13.52 19.93
CA LYS A 608 -26.93 13.55 20.32
C LYS A 608 -26.98 13.88 21.81
N GLU A 609 -27.90 14.76 22.21
CA GLU A 609 -28.23 14.99 23.63
C GLU A 609 -28.33 13.64 24.37
N GLY A 610 -27.51 13.46 25.40
CA GLY A 610 -27.44 12.23 26.22
C GLY A 610 -26.28 11.28 25.95
N ALA A 611 -25.42 11.50 24.95
CA ALA A 611 -24.17 10.74 24.81
C ALA A 611 -23.11 11.30 25.77
N LYS A 612 -22.80 10.56 26.85
CA LYS A 612 -21.70 10.90 27.76
C LYS A 612 -20.41 11.04 26.94
N ASN A 613 -19.75 12.19 27.06
CA ASN A 613 -18.35 12.32 26.67
C ASN A 613 -17.55 11.37 27.59
N ASN A 614 -17.23 10.16 27.13
CA ASN A 614 -16.33 9.26 27.85
C ASN A 614 -14.85 9.68 27.65
N LEU A 615 -14.57 10.99 27.61
CA LEU A 615 -13.25 11.48 27.95
C LEU A 615 -13.28 11.65 29.48
N PRO A 616 -12.29 11.15 30.23
CA PRO A 616 -12.25 11.38 31.67
C PRO A 616 -12.22 12.89 31.90
N GLU A 617 -13.29 13.43 32.49
CA GLU A 617 -13.20 14.73 33.13
C GLU A 617 -12.19 14.59 34.28
N PRO A 618 -11.29 15.57 34.45
CA PRO A 618 -10.36 15.57 35.57
C PRO A 618 -11.12 15.98 36.82
N GLU A 619 -11.84 15.06 37.46
CA GLU A 619 -12.33 15.23 38.82
C GLU A 619 -11.65 14.24 39.78
N ASP A 620 -11.14 14.81 40.87
CA ASP A 620 -10.51 14.22 42.05
C ASP A 620 -9.07 13.68 41.95
N LEU A 621 -8.13 14.60 41.66
CA LEU A 621 -6.77 14.57 42.22
C LEU A 621 -6.63 15.50 43.44
N GLY A 622 -7.73 15.70 44.18
CA GLY A 622 -7.86 16.71 45.22
C GLY A 622 -8.23 16.22 46.61
N ALA A 623 -8.03 14.94 46.98
CA ALA A 623 -8.20 14.50 48.38
C ALA A 623 -7.60 13.12 48.66
N ALA A 624 -6.28 13.06 48.91
CA ALA A 624 -5.66 12.25 49.96
C ALA A 624 -4.14 12.32 49.81
N VAL A 625 -3.50 12.74 50.91
CA VAL A 625 -2.06 12.76 51.18
C VAL A 625 -1.42 11.39 51.01
#